data_AF-A0A956Z515-F1
#
_entry.id   AF-A0A956Z515-F1
#
_cell.length_a   1.000
_cell.length_b   1.000
_cell.length_c   1.000
_cell.angle_alpha   90.00
_cell.angle_beta   90.00
_cell.angle_gamma   90.00
#
_symmetry.space_group_name_H-M   'P 1'
#
loop_
_entity.id
_entity.type
_entity.pdbx_description
1 polymer ?
#
loop_
_entity_poly.entity_id
_entity_poly.type
_entity_poly.pdbx_seq_one_letter_code
_entity_poly.pdbx_strand_id
1 'polypeptide(L)'
;MSKGFLIATVLSSFILIALISGSRAALAEPAEKALEPQFYPERGCPVEIVSIRSVLEVDPFGAPLACKIYTTYKNNSTKPISAVKFKFRFVDAAGKDKGTFHGGDNVQVLPGMTRAHKWRRDVALSPVISGLKIRVLRVKFGDGSGWHSFKTSPTQGEEPPPPRQPDSQQDSQQEPQQDSGSQGDGDDGAWLK
;
A
#
# COMPACT_ATOMS: atom_id res chain seq x y z
N MET A 1 -47.29 -44.45 10.95
CA MET A 1 -47.75 -43.61 12.07
C MET A 1 -47.67 -42.15 11.63
N SER A 2 -48.82 -41.51 11.51
CA SER A 2 -49.03 -40.14 10.99
C SER A 2 -49.23 -39.18 12.15
N LYS A 3 -48.50 -38.06 12.18
CA LYS A 3 -48.82 -36.73 12.78
C LYS A 3 -47.84 -35.74 12.12
N GLY A 4 -48.18 -34.71 11.34
CA GLY A 4 -49.27 -33.75 11.45
C GLY A 4 -48.81 -32.58 12.33
N PHE A 5 -48.32 -31.47 11.75
CA PHE A 5 -48.10 -30.24 12.52
C PHE A 5 -48.37 -28.97 11.71
N LEU A 6 -48.99 -28.02 12.42
CA LEU A 6 -49.76 -26.87 11.97
C LEU A 6 -48.94 -25.77 11.29
N ILE A 7 -49.59 -25.15 10.30
CA ILE A 7 -49.29 -23.84 9.75
C ILE A 7 -49.78 -22.78 10.76
N ALA A 8 -48.89 -21.90 11.22
CA ALA A 8 -49.25 -20.71 11.98
C ALA A 8 -48.90 -19.47 11.15
N THR A 9 -49.93 -18.89 10.53
CA THR A 9 -49.86 -17.62 9.82
C THR A 9 -50.03 -16.49 10.83
N VAL A 10 -48.99 -15.70 11.06
CA VAL A 10 -49.11 -14.43 11.81
C VAL A 10 -48.96 -13.30 10.80
N LEU A 11 -50.10 -12.74 10.39
CA LEU A 11 -50.17 -11.37 9.88
C LEU A 11 -49.82 -10.43 11.03
N SER A 12 -48.83 -9.55 10.86
CA SER A 12 -48.79 -8.32 11.64
C SER A 12 -47.99 -7.22 10.94
N SER A 13 -48.74 -6.18 10.56
CA SER A 13 -48.36 -4.77 10.64
C SER A 13 -47.25 -4.27 9.72
N PHE A 14 -47.65 -3.88 8.51
CA PHE A 14 -46.98 -2.84 7.73
C PHE A 14 -47.03 -1.51 8.49
N ILE A 15 -45.94 -1.16 9.17
CA ILE A 15 -45.73 0.21 9.64
C ILE A 15 -45.19 1.02 8.46
N LEU A 16 -46.05 1.92 7.97
CA LEU A 16 -45.74 2.94 6.98
C LEU A 16 -44.84 4.00 7.65
N ILE A 17 -43.52 3.85 7.54
CA ILE A 17 -42.58 4.90 7.99
C ILE A 17 -42.57 6.01 6.94
N ALA A 18 -42.98 7.19 7.37
CA ALA A 18 -43.03 8.41 6.60
C ALA A 18 -41.67 8.75 5.97
N LEU A 19 -41.71 9.03 4.65
CA LEU A 19 -40.63 9.59 3.87
C LEU A 19 -40.29 11.00 4.38
N ILE A 20 -39.28 11.08 5.24
CA ILE A 20 -38.53 12.33 5.43
C ILE A 20 -37.69 12.50 4.16
N SER A 21 -38.24 13.24 3.19
CA SER A 21 -37.48 13.82 2.07
C SER A 21 -36.52 14.86 2.61
N GLY A 22 -35.49 14.41 3.32
CA GLY A 22 -34.27 15.16 3.48
C GLY A 22 -33.56 15.10 2.13
N SER A 23 -33.38 16.25 1.49
CA SER A 23 -32.43 16.42 0.39
C SER A 23 -31.04 16.03 0.90
N ARG A 24 -30.73 14.73 0.87
CA ARG A 24 -29.35 14.28 0.87
C ARG A 24 -28.75 14.91 -0.38
N ALA A 25 -27.88 15.88 -0.19
CA ALA A 25 -26.88 16.18 -1.20
C ALA A 25 -26.29 14.83 -1.58
N ALA A 26 -26.59 14.36 -2.79
CA ALA A 26 -26.01 13.13 -3.30
C ALA A 26 -24.52 13.41 -3.36
N LEU A 27 -23.76 12.91 -2.36
CA LEU A 27 -22.32 12.83 -2.48
C LEU A 27 -22.09 12.03 -3.76
N ALA A 28 -21.58 12.70 -4.79
CA ALA A 28 -21.33 12.07 -6.07
C ALA A 28 -20.38 10.89 -5.82
N GLU A 29 -20.85 9.69 -6.13
CA GLU A 29 -20.09 8.45 -5.94
C GLU A 29 -18.78 8.54 -6.74
N PRO A 30 -17.64 8.11 -6.16
CA PRO A 30 -16.38 8.10 -6.88
C PRO A 30 -16.48 7.20 -8.11
N ALA A 31 -16.08 7.71 -9.26
CA ALA A 31 -16.06 6.94 -10.48
C ALA A 31 -14.88 5.94 -10.48
N GLU A 32 -15.05 4.80 -11.13
CA GLU A 32 -14.00 3.78 -11.24
C GLU A 32 -13.42 3.74 -12.66
N LYS A 33 -12.10 3.89 -12.77
CA LYS A 33 -11.34 3.77 -14.02
C LYS A 33 -10.44 2.55 -13.97
N ALA A 34 -10.58 1.65 -14.93
CA ALA A 34 -9.64 0.52 -15.06
C ALA A 34 -8.24 1.01 -15.46
N LEU A 35 -7.21 0.50 -14.79
CA LEU A 35 -5.82 0.66 -15.21
C LEU A 35 -5.34 -0.64 -15.86
N GLU A 36 -4.62 -0.54 -16.98
CA GLU A 36 -4.01 -1.70 -17.62
C GLU A 36 -2.78 -2.16 -16.82
N PRO A 37 -2.81 -3.37 -16.24
CA PRO A 37 -1.69 -3.89 -15.48
C PRO A 37 -0.72 -4.64 -16.39
N GLN A 38 0.58 -4.35 -16.24
CA GLN A 38 1.67 -5.05 -16.91
C GLN A 38 2.51 -5.81 -15.88
N PHE A 39 2.59 -7.14 -16.04
CA PHE A 39 3.46 -7.97 -15.22
C PHE A 39 4.83 -8.17 -15.88
N TYR A 40 5.90 -8.04 -15.09
CA TYR A 40 7.27 -8.30 -15.53
C TYR A 40 7.75 -9.62 -14.92
N PRO A 41 7.62 -10.75 -15.65
CA PRO A 41 8.10 -12.03 -15.16
C PRO A 41 9.63 -12.02 -15.02
N GLU A 42 10.12 -12.85 -14.10
CA GLU A 42 11.54 -13.00 -13.85
C GLU A 42 11.93 -14.47 -13.84
N ARG A 43 13.06 -14.79 -14.48
CA ARG A 43 13.52 -16.17 -14.63
C ARG A 43 13.77 -16.79 -13.25
N GLY A 44 13.22 -17.99 -13.04
CA GLY A 44 13.35 -18.71 -11.78
C GLY A 44 12.49 -18.17 -10.64
N CYS A 45 11.61 -17.20 -10.89
CA CYS A 45 10.65 -16.75 -9.88
C CYS A 45 9.67 -17.90 -9.55
N PRO A 46 9.51 -18.28 -8.27
CA PRO A 46 8.65 -19.40 -7.87
C PRO A 46 7.16 -19.05 -7.90
N VAL A 47 6.82 -17.81 -8.28
CA VAL A 47 5.45 -17.29 -8.33
C VAL A 47 5.09 -16.99 -9.78
N GLU A 48 3.99 -17.57 -10.23
CA GLU A 48 3.37 -17.27 -11.51
C GLU A 48 2.15 -16.38 -11.28
N ILE A 49 2.02 -15.30 -12.04
CA ILE A 49 0.81 -14.47 -12.00
C ILE A 49 -0.25 -15.08 -12.91
N VAL A 50 -1.40 -15.40 -12.32
CA VAL A 50 -2.56 -15.97 -13.04
C VAL A 50 -3.45 -14.85 -13.58
N SER A 51 -3.72 -13.83 -12.76
CA SER A 51 -4.53 -12.69 -13.19
C SER A 51 -4.18 -11.44 -12.40
N ILE A 52 -4.32 -10.29 -13.05
CA ILE A 52 -4.21 -8.97 -12.41
C ILE A 52 -5.36 -8.11 -12.90
N ARG A 53 -5.99 -7.39 -11.98
CA ARG A 53 -6.92 -6.29 -12.27
C ARG A 53 -6.56 -5.09 -11.39
N SER A 54 -6.58 -3.91 -11.96
CA SER A 54 -6.41 -2.65 -11.23
C SER A 54 -7.51 -1.67 -11.54
N VAL A 55 -8.01 -1.01 -10.50
CA VAL A 55 -9.10 -0.02 -10.56
C VAL A 55 -8.68 1.22 -9.80
N LEU A 56 -8.66 2.35 -10.48
CA LEU A 56 -8.44 3.68 -9.94
C LEU A 56 -9.79 4.30 -9.59
N GLU A 57 -10.02 4.58 -8.31
CA GLU A 57 -11.12 5.43 -7.86
C GLU A 57 -10.74 6.88 -8.16
N VAL A 58 -11.61 7.60 -8.87
CA VAL A 58 -11.45 9.02 -9.18
C VAL A 58 -12.62 9.80 -8.60
N ASP A 59 -12.35 11.00 -8.12
CA ASP A 59 -13.38 11.90 -7.65
C ASP A 59 -14.18 12.51 -8.84
N PRO A 60 -15.26 13.25 -8.57
CA PRO A 60 -16.05 13.91 -9.61
C PRO A 60 -15.28 14.95 -10.43
N PHE A 61 -14.13 15.42 -9.95
CA PHE A 61 -13.24 16.36 -10.63
C PHE A 61 -12.10 15.65 -11.40
N GLY A 62 -12.10 14.31 -11.40
CA GLY A 62 -11.12 13.47 -12.08
C GLY A 62 -9.81 13.26 -11.30
N ALA A 63 -9.71 13.71 -10.06
CA ALA A 63 -8.54 13.48 -9.23
C ALA A 63 -8.53 12.04 -8.67
N PRO A 64 -7.40 11.32 -8.72
CA PRO A 64 -7.30 10.00 -8.13
C PRO A 64 -7.46 10.00 -6.61
N LEU A 65 -8.37 9.16 -6.11
CA LEU A 65 -8.61 8.96 -4.67
C LEU A 65 -7.84 7.75 -4.15
N ALA A 66 -8.01 6.60 -4.82
CA ALA A 66 -7.37 5.37 -4.42
C ALA A 66 -7.16 4.42 -5.60
N CYS A 67 -6.28 3.44 -5.43
CA CYS A 67 -6.15 2.33 -6.37
C CYS A 67 -6.38 0.99 -5.65
N LYS A 68 -7.32 0.20 -6.19
CA LYS A 68 -7.55 -1.19 -5.80
C LYS A 68 -6.79 -2.09 -6.78
N ILE A 69 -5.94 -2.96 -6.25
CA ILE A 69 -5.15 -3.91 -7.03
C ILE A 69 -5.53 -5.31 -6.61
N TYR A 70 -6.02 -6.10 -7.55
CA TYR A 70 -6.41 -7.49 -7.37
C TYR A 70 -5.40 -8.35 -8.12
N THR A 71 -4.73 -9.26 -7.43
CA THR A 71 -3.81 -10.21 -8.05
C THR A 71 -4.17 -11.62 -7.63
N THR A 72 -4.21 -12.53 -8.59
CA THR A 72 -4.18 -13.97 -8.35
C THR A 72 -2.84 -14.50 -8.79
N TYR A 73 -2.15 -15.22 -7.91
CA TYR A 73 -0.87 -15.83 -8.21
C TYR A 73 -0.85 -17.30 -7.81
N LYS A 74 -0.01 -18.08 -8.46
CA LYS A 74 0.19 -19.51 -8.23
C LYS A 74 1.60 -19.76 -7.70
N ASN A 75 1.72 -20.66 -6.72
CA ASN A 75 3.01 -21.21 -6.32
C ASN A 75 3.44 -22.27 -7.35
N ASN A 76 4.44 -21.96 -8.17
CA ASN A 76 4.98 -22.87 -9.17
C ASN A 76 6.29 -23.56 -8.73
N SER A 77 6.60 -23.50 -7.42
CA SER A 77 7.73 -24.22 -6.83
C SER A 77 7.30 -25.55 -6.24
N THR A 78 8.28 -26.36 -5.84
CA THR A 78 8.08 -27.60 -5.09
C THR A 78 7.95 -27.39 -3.58
N LYS A 79 8.12 -26.15 -3.09
CA LYS A 79 8.12 -25.81 -1.66
C LYS A 79 6.89 -24.98 -1.29
N PRO A 80 6.35 -25.10 -0.06
CA PRO A 80 5.34 -24.16 0.41
C PRO A 80 5.93 -22.75 0.49
N ILE A 81 5.21 -21.75 -0.01
CA ILE A 81 5.52 -20.33 0.17
C ILE A 81 4.92 -19.88 1.50
N SER A 82 5.64 -19.08 2.28
CA SER A 82 5.17 -18.48 3.53
C SER A 82 4.92 -16.97 3.40
N ALA A 83 5.62 -16.29 2.49
CA ALA A 83 5.36 -14.88 2.19
C ALA A 83 5.82 -14.49 0.78
N VAL A 84 5.13 -13.54 0.17
CA VAL A 84 5.49 -12.92 -1.12
C VAL A 84 5.50 -11.40 -0.98
N LYS A 85 6.52 -10.73 -1.53
CA LYS A 85 6.60 -9.27 -1.62
C LYS A 85 6.56 -8.83 -3.07
N PHE A 86 5.62 -7.95 -3.39
CA PHE A 86 5.44 -7.36 -4.71
C PHE A 86 5.89 -5.90 -4.74
N LYS A 87 6.29 -5.43 -5.92
CA LYS A 87 6.49 -4.03 -6.27
C LYS A 87 5.45 -3.63 -7.30
N PHE A 88 4.70 -2.59 -6.96
CA PHE A 88 3.72 -1.95 -7.81
C PHE A 88 4.26 -0.57 -8.18
N ARG A 89 4.35 -0.28 -9.47
CA ARG A 89 4.79 1.02 -9.99
C ARG A 89 3.68 1.61 -10.84
N PHE A 90 3.19 2.77 -10.46
CA PHE A 90 2.27 3.55 -11.26
C PHE A 90 3.03 4.30 -12.35
N VAL A 91 2.47 4.35 -13.55
CA VAL A 91 3.11 5.02 -14.69
C VAL A 91 2.15 5.95 -15.43
N ASP A 92 2.71 6.99 -16.05
CA ASP A 92 1.98 7.81 -17.03
C ASP A 92 1.95 7.16 -18.42
N ALA A 93 1.32 7.86 -19.37
CA ALA A 93 1.15 7.38 -20.74
C ALA A 93 2.49 7.18 -21.47
N ALA A 94 3.55 7.89 -21.05
CA ALA A 94 4.91 7.71 -21.56
C ALA A 94 5.66 6.57 -20.83
N GLY A 95 5.03 5.92 -19.86
CA GLY A 95 5.63 4.84 -19.07
C GLY A 95 6.57 5.30 -17.96
N LYS A 96 6.61 6.60 -17.64
CA LYS A 96 7.45 7.19 -16.58
C LYS A 96 6.84 6.92 -15.20
N ASP A 97 7.71 6.66 -14.22
CA ASP A 97 7.31 6.39 -12.84
C ASP A 97 6.58 7.60 -12.21
N LYS A 98 5.43 7.33 -11.58
CA LYS A 98 4.60 8.30 -10.85
C LYS A 98 4.38 7.93 -9.39
N GLY A 99 4.97 6.84 -8.94
CA GLY A 99 4.79 6.34 -7.61
C GLY A 99 5.06 4.85 -7.55
N THR A 100 5.73 4.43 -6.48
CA THR A 100 5.98 3.03 -6.20
C THR A 100 5.37 2.66 -4.85
N PHE A 101 4.76 1.49 -4.78
CA PHE A 101 4.23 0.89 -3.57
C PHE A 101 4.71 -0.57 -3.47
N HIS A 102 5.00 -1.02 -2.25
CA HIS A 102 5.38 -2.41 -1.98
C HIS A 102 4.28 -3.09 -1.17
N GLY A 103 3.69 -4.16 -1.72
CA GLY A 103 2.68 -4.97 -1.03
C GLY A 103 3.23 -6.32 -0.64
N GLY A 104 3.02 -6.73 0.61
CA GLY A 104 3.32 -8.07 1.09
C GLY A 104 2.05 -8.92 1.21
N ASP A 105 2.19 -10.23 1.03
CA ASP A 105 1.20 -11.23 1.38
C ASP A 105 1.90 -12.31 2.22
N ASN A 106 1.51 -12.47 3.48
CA ASN A 106 2.14 -13.38 4.45
C ASN A 106 1.29 -14.65 4.68
N VAL A 107 0.58 -15.09 3.65
CA VAL A 107 -0.26 -16.29 3.69
C VAL A 107 0.52 -17.47 3.13
N GLN A 108 0.38 -18.63 3.77
CA GLN A 108 0.98 -19.85 3.28
C GLN A 108 0.28 -20.32 1.98
N VAL A 109 1.07 -20.60 0.94
CA VAL A 109 0.57 -21.13 -0.34
C VAL A 109 1.32 -22.42 -0.67
N LEU A 110 0.61 -23.54 -0.68
CA LEU A 110 1.18 -24.85 -1.00
C LEU A 110 1.59 -24.94 -2.49
N PRO A 111 2.52 -25.84 -2.84
CA PRO A 111 2.89 -26.11 -4.24
C PRO A 111 1.66 -26.34 -5.13
N GLY A 112 1.64 -25.69 -6.30
CA GLY A 112 0.55 -25.79 -7.27
C GLY A 112 -0.71 -24.99 -6.94
N MET A 113 -0.86 -24.48 -5.71
CA MET A 113 -2.05 -23.74 -5.28
C MET A 113 -2.01 -22.27 -5.69
N THR A 114 -3.19 -21.68 -5.81
CA THR A 114 -3.39 -20.26 -6.14
C THR A 114 -3.84 -19.45 -4.93
N ARG A 115 -3.45 -18.18 -4.90
CA ARG A 115 -3.87 -17.21 -3.89
C ARG A 115 -4.32 -15.91 -4.58
N ALA A 116 -5.55 -15.49 -4.26
CA ALA A 116 -6.05 -14.17 -4.60
C ALA A 116 -5.78 -13.19 -3.45
N HIS A 117 -5.30 -11.99 -3.76
CA HIS A 117 -5.03 -10.93 -2.80
C HIS A 117 -5.46 -9.57 -3.35
N LYS A 118 -5.95 -8.70 -2.46
CA LYS A 118 -6.37 -7.33 -2.77
C LYS A 118 -5.55 -6.34 -1.96
N TRP A 119 -4.87 -5.42 -2.65
CA TRP A 119 -4.30 -4.23 -2.02
C TRP A 119 -5.17 -3.01 -2.32
N ARG A 120 -5.22 -2.07 -1.38
CA ARG A 120 -5.80 -0.74 -1.55
C ARG A 120 -4.72 0.28 -1.24
N ARG A 121 -4.57 1.29 -2.10
CA ARG A 121 -3.65 2.41 -1.89
C ARG A 121 -4.43 3.72 -1.92
N ASP A 122 -4.55 4.35 -0.75
CA ASP A 122 -5.37 5.55 -0.53
C ASP A 122 -4.54 6.85 -0.40
N VAL A 123 -3.22 6.79 -0.66
CA VAL A 123 -2.32 7.93 -0.54
C VAL A 123 -2.26 8.70 -1.86
N ALA A 124 -2.14 10.04 -1.80
CA ALA A 124 -1.98 10.97 -2.91
C ALA A 124 -1.34 10.33 -4.15
N LEU A 125 -2.21 9.87 -5.05
CA LEU A 125 -1.84 9.28 -6.33
C LEU A 125 -1.70 10.40 -7.36
N SER A 126 -0.72 10.29 -8.25
CA SER A 126 -0.52 11.31 -9.29
C SER A 126 -1.71 11.32 -10.26
N PRO A 127 -2.23 12.50 -10.67
CA PRO A 127 -3.39 12.60 -11.56
C PRO A 127 -3.12 12.09 -12.98
N VAL A 128 -1.84 11.97 -13.37
CA VAL A 128 -1.45 11.53 -14.72
C VAL A 128 -1.20 10.02 -14.82
N ILE A 129 -1.60 9.24 -13.81
CA ILE A 129 -1.47 7.77 -13.85
C ILE A 129 -2.38 7.20 -14.95
N SER A 130 -1.80 6.34 -15.76
CA SER A 130 -2.48 5.65 -16.85
C SER A 130 -2.31 4.13 -16.80
N GLY A 131 -1.30 3.62 -16.10
CA GLY A 131 -1.02 2.18 -16.03
C GLY A 131 -0.35 1.74 -14.73
N LEU A 132 -0.27 0.43 -14.56
CA LEU A 132 0.32 -0.22 -13.39
C LEU A 132 1.33 -1.27 -13.85
N LYS A 133 2.56 -1.22 -13.30
CA LYS A 133 3.61 -2.21 -13.53
C LYS A 133 3.83 -3.04 -12.28
N ILE A 134 3.90 -4.36 -12.40
CA ILE A 134 3.99 -5.28 -11.26
C ILE A 134 5.20 -6.19 -11.41
N ARG A 135 5.92 -6.41 -10.29
CA ARG A 135 7.01 -7.38 -10.19
C ARG A 135 6.98 -8.08 -8.83
N VAL A 136 7.39 -9.35 -8.79
CA VAL A 136 7.70 -10.07 -7.54
C VAL A 136 9.12 -9.69 -7.10
N LEU A 137 9.28 -9.15 -5.90
CA LEU A 137 10.59 -8.78 -5.35
C LEU A 137 11.24 -9.89 -4.54
N ARG A 138 10.44 -10.56 -3.71
CA ARG A 138 10.93 -11.57 -2.76
C ARG A 138 9.87 -12.63 -2.53
N VAL A 139 10.31 -13.86 -2.36
CA VAL A 139 9.49 -14.99 -1.91
C VAL A 139 10.21 -15.67 -0.76
N LYS A 140 9.52 -15.89 0.35
CA LYS A 140 10.00 -16.68 1.48
C LYS A 140 9.30 -18.03 1.45
N PHE A 141 10.04 -19.11 1.60
CA PHE A 141 9.50 -20.47 1.67
C PHE A 141 9.23 -20.87 3.12
N GLY A 142 8.49 -21.97 3.31
CA GLY A 142 8.16 -22.52 4.63
C GLY A 142 9.38 -23.07 5.37
N ASP A 143 10.43 -23.48 4.66
CA ASP A 143 11.70 -23.96 5.22
C ASP A 143 12.66 -22.82 5.63
N GLY A 144 12.23 -21.57 5.48
CA GLY A 144 13.04 -20.38 5.79
C GLY A 144 13.95 -19.91 4.66
N SER A 145 14.15 -20.71 3.60
CA SER A 145 14.86 -20.27 2.39
C SER A 145 14.08 -19.19 1.64
N GLY A 146 14.72 -18.51 0.68
CA GLY A 146 14.08 -17.44 -0.07
C GLY A 146 14.60 -17.29 -1.48
N TRP A 147 13.75 -16.71 -2.32
CA TRP A 147 14.07 -16.21 -3.65
C TRP A 147 13.98 -14.68 -3.66
N HIS A 148 14.84 -14.03 -4.42
CA HIS A 148 14.89 -12.57 -4.55
C HIS A 148 15.12 -12.17 -6.00
N SER A 149 14.51 -11.05 -6.40
CA SER A 149 14.68 -10.48 -7.73
C SER A 149 16.12 -9.98 -7.95
N PHE A 150 16.76 -10.37 -9.04
CA PHE A 150 18.09 -9.89 -9.46
C PHE A 150 18.10 -8.37 -9.67
N LYS A 151 16.94 -7.77 -9.99
CA LYS A 151 16.81 -6.32 -10.18
C LYS A 151 16.66 -5.54 -8.86
N THR A 152 16.92 -6.19 -7.72
CA THR A 152 17.00 -5.55 -6.39
C THR A 152 18.40 -5.53 -5.81
N SER A 153 19.44 -5.97 -6.53
CA SER A 153 20.79 -5.60 -6.13
C SER A 153 20.87 -4.06 -6.10
N PRO A 154 21.28 -3.45 -4.98
CA PRO A 154 21.70 -2.06 -5.02
C PRO A 154 22.79 -2.00 -6.08
N THR A 155 22.71 -1.04 -6.98
CA THR A 155 23.77 -0.74 -7.92
C THR A 155 25.10 -0.76 -7.16
N GLN A 156 25.95 -1.76 -7.42
CA GLN A 156 27.37 -1.66 -7.16
C GLN A 156 27.84 -0.44 -7.95
N GLY A 157 28.07 0.68 -7.27
CA GLY A 157 28.27 1.98 -7.89
C GLY A 157 28.06 3.17 -6.95
N GLU A 158 27.59 2.99 -5.71
CA GLU A 158 28.01 3.90 -4.64
C GLU A 158 29.45 3.56 -4.28
N GLU A 159 30.38 4.25 -4.94
CA GLU A 159 31.73 4.46 -4.44
C GLU A 159 31.61 4.87 -2.96
N PRO A 160 32.33 4.21 -2.04
CA PRO A 160 32.34 4.66 -0.65
C PRO A 160 32.74 6.14 -0.65
N PRO A 161 32.06 7.00 0.13
CA PRO A 161 32.48 8.39 0.24
C PRO A 161 33.98 8.40 0.55
N PRO A 162 34.79 9.23 -0.14
CA PRO A 162 36.21 9.28 0.10
C PRO A 162 36.43 9.48 1.60
N PRO A 163 37.43 8.82 2.21
CA PRO A 163 37.74 9.02 3.61
C PRO A 163 37.87 10.52 3.85
N ARG A 164 37.06 11.07 4.77
CA ARG A 164 37.20 12.47 5.19
C ARG A 164 38.66 12.67 5.57
N GLN A 165 39.37 13.46 4.78
CA GLN A 165 40.69 13.93 5.20
C GLN A 165 40.46 14.69 6.51
N PRO A 166 41.19 14.37 7.59
CA PRO A 166 41.13 15.17 8.79
C PRO A 166 41.63 16.57 8.42
N ASP A 167 40.71 17.54 8.41
CA ASP A 167 41.00 18.96 8.29
C ASP A 167 42.04 19.33 9.33
N SER A 168 43.29 19.36 8.87
CA SER A 168 44.42 19.82 9.65
C SER A 168 44.53 21.30 9.37
N GLN A 169 44.25 22.09 10.41
CA GLN A 169 44.66 23.47 10.60
C GLN A 169 44.04 24.51 9.64
N GLN A 170 43.02 25.20 10.16
CA GLN A 170 43.09 26.66 10.08
C GLN A 170 42.86 27.27 11.46
N ASP A 171 43.93 27.91 11.89
CA ASP A 171 44.15 28.61 13.13
C ASP A 171 43.22 29.81 13.33
N SER A 172 42.95 30.07 14.61
CA SER A 172 42.86 31.41 15.23
C SER A 172 41.71 32.34 14.83
N GLN A 173 40.70 32.43 15.71
CA GLN A 173 40.36 33.65 16.48
C GLN A 173 39.12 33.39 17.34
N GLN A 174 39.31 33.16 18.64
CA GLN A 174 38.27 33.27 19.65
C GLN A 174 38.74 34.26 20.72
N GLU A 175 38.20 35.48 20.66
CA GLU A 175 38.12 36.38 21.81
C GLU A 175 36.81 36.12 22.58
N PRO A 176 36.72 36.56 23.85
CA PRO A 176 36.06 35.80 24.91
C PRO A 176 34.60 36.19 25.08
N GLN A 177 33.71 35.19 25.23
CA GLN A 177 32.34 35.45 25.67
C GLN A 177 32.24 35.36 27.18
N GLN A 178 31.85 36.51 27.72
CA GLN A 178 31.59 36.82 29.11
C GLN A 178 30.49 35.94 29.69
N ASP A 179 30.79 35.50 30.91
CA ASP A 179 29.91 35.16 32.00
C ASP A 179 28.70 36.11 32.09
N SER A 180 27.50 35.54 32.03
CA SER A 180 26.29 36.15 32.58
C SER A 180 25.42 35.04 33.16
N GLY A 181 25.66 34.77 34.43
CA GLY A 181 24.69 34.08 35.26
C GLY A 181 23.41 34.90 35.49
N SER A 182 22.44 34.16 36.01
CA SER A 182 21.48 34.56 37.05
C SER A 182 20.02 34.84 36.63
N GLN A 183 19.14 34.16 37.39
CA GLN A 183 17.81 34.59 37.89
C GLN A 183 16.69 34.78 36.85
N GLY A 184 15.46 34.37 37.09
CA GLY A 184 14.76 33.82 38.26
C GLY A 184 13.39 33.33 37.80
N ASP A 185 12.83 32.32 38.47
CA ASP A 185 11.63 32.44 39.32
C ASP A 185 10.57 33.47 38.85
N GLY A 186 9.37 32.99 38.55
CA GLY A 186 8.19 33.85 38.47
C GLY A 186 6.97 33.26 37.78
N ASP A 187 6.02 32.85 38.62
CA ASP A 187 4.59 33.20 38.55
C ASP A 187 3.62 32.35 37.71
N ASP A 188 2.99 31.40 38.41
CA ASP A 188 1.55 31.32 38.70
C ASP A 188 0.58 32.12 37.80
N GLY A 189 -0.44 31.44 37.27
CA GLY A 189 -1.59 32.18 36.75
C GLY A 189 -2.67 31.39 36.02
N ALA A 190 -3.79 31.21 36.73
CA ALA A 190 -5.16 31.18 36.19
C ALA A 190 -5.67 29.91 35.50
N TRP A 191 -6.25 29.05 36.34
CA TRP A 191 -7.53 28.39 36.05
C TRP A 191 -8.64 29.43 35.83
N LEU A 192 -9.48 29.24 34.81
CA LEU A 192 -10.90 29.66 34.74
C LEU A 192 -11.53 28.90 33.56
N LYS A 193 -12.36 27.88 33.87
CA LYS A 193 -13.83 27.82 33.73
C LYS A 193 -14.32 27.38 32.35
#